data_AF-A0A183E039-F1
#
_entry.id   AF-A0A183E039-F1
#
_cell.length_a   1.000
_cell.length_b   1.000
_cell.length_c   1.000
_cell.angle_alpha   90.00
_cell.angle_beta   90.00
_cell.angle_gamma   90.00
#
_symmetry.space_group_name_H-M   'P 1'
#
loop_
_entity.id
_entity.type
_entity.pdbx_description
1 polymer ?
#
loop_
_entity_poly.entity_id
_entity_poly.type
_entity_poly.pdbx_seq_one_letter_code
_entity_poly.pdbx_strand_id
1 'polypeptide(L)'
;EALPTLIRTCEYFGFKFADDRHNADSVRTYQWNTRYVELTDHVLDFKKKCANIAAGKRIVVKPILVFIVAQAKDEIYEQKKYYDWEGGVGIFFTDLNTCCFLLTLLGQNIPAVIGMIKTACDQEEGIACQVVRTETFMKMRGGGERNTVARNLCMKINAKLGGINNELAGNRHNWQKFTDERDPTLFIGIDVTHPPSGDTASPSVAAVVGSLNIAATRYAASIKIQHRNKEKVAYVVDAFRARIVDFELQTGRKPQHIVVLRDGVSDTEFLDVMNEELLYLKSAAHQLAHDYKPTVSYAVIQKRHHSRFMSENDRAGRFVSYKAFCRRQVKRFHKDTSNNDKNVPPGTVVDRAVTSCSTFDFYLCSHYGALGTSKPAHYTVLYDSWQLTADEWQQLAYALCHVYVRCNKSVSLPAPVFYAHLACDRAKRILRYRYACFHKI
;
A
#
# COMPACT_ATOMS: atom_id res chain seq x y z
N GLU A 1 -6.92 15.69 -25.59
CA GLU A 1 -8.08 15.07 -24.90
C GLU A 1 -7.75 14.44 -23.54
N ALA A 2 -6.78 13.54 -23.44
CA ALA A 2 -6.50 12.81 -22.19
C ALA A 2 -6.11 13.67 -21.00
N LEU A 3 -5.27 14.67 -21.24
CA LEU A 3 -4.79 15.55 -20.19
C LEU A 3 -5.89 16.48 -19.65
N PRO A 4 -6.68 17.18 -20.48
CA PRO A 4 -7.89 17.88 -20.02
C PRO A 4 -8.88 16.97 -19.25
N THR A 5 -9.00 15.71 -19.65
CA THR A 5 -9.87 14.75 -18.93
C THR A 5 -9.36 14.51 -17.51
N LEU A 6 -8.05 14.31 -17.34
CA LEU A 6 -7.43 14.14 -16.03
C LEU A 6 -7.58 15.39 -15.15
N ILE A 7 -7.37 16.59 -15.70
CA ILE A 7 -7.54 17.86 -14.97
C ILE A 7 -8.97 17.97 -14.44
N ARG A 8 -9.98 17.81 -15.30
CA ARG A 8 -11.39 17.85 -14.89
C ARG A 8 -11.73 16.81 -13.84
N THR A 9 -11.14 15.61 -13.93
CA THR A 9 -11.33 14.59 -12.88
C THR A 9 -10.71 15.04 -11.55
N CYS A 10 -9.50 15.60 -11.57
CA CYS A 10 -8.87 16.15 -10.37
C CYS A 10 -9.72 17.28 -9.75
N GLU A 11 -10.18 18.24 -10.56
CA GLU A 11 -11.06 19.34 -10.12
C GLU A 11 -12.36 18.80 -9.49
N TYR A 12 -12.98 17.80 -10.13
CA TYR A 12 -14.16 17.13 -9.58
C TYR A 12 -13.92 16.51 -8.20
N PHE A 13 -12.73 15.96 -7.97
CA PHE A 13 -12.32 15.43 -6.65
C PHE A 13 -11.77 16.52 -5.70
N GLY A 14 -11.94 17.80 -6.01
CA GLY A 14 -11.56 18.92 -5.16
C GLY A 14 -10.07 19.23 -5.15
N PHE A 15 -9.30 18.72 -6.12
CA PHE A 15 -7.90 19.12 -6.25
C PHE A 15 -7.84 20.57 -6.67
N LYS A 16 -7.04 21.36 -5.96
CA LYS A 16 -6.69 22.72 -6.34
C LYS A 16 -5.34 22.70 -7.04
N PHE A 17 -5.27 23.40 -8.16
CA PHE A 17 -4.01 23.71 -8.81
C PHE A 17 -3.55 25.08 -8.26
N ALA A 18 -2.24 25.35 -8.26
CA ALA A 18 -1.75 26.68 -7.88
C ALA A 18 -2.42 27.77 -8.76
N ASP A 19 -2.47 29.04 -8.33
CA ASP A 19 -3.09 30.13 -9.10
C ASP A 19 -2.17 30.64 -10.25
N ASP A 20 -2.73 31.36 -11.21
CA ASP A 20 -2.05 31.92 -12.39
C ASP A 20 -1.02 33.02 -12.04
N ARG A 21 -1.11 33.62 -10.84
CA ARG A 21 0.00 34.44 -10.29
C ARG A 21 1.25 33.61 -9.98
N HIS A 22 1.13 32.28 -9.99
CA HIS A 22 2.19 31.29 -9.90
C HIS A 22 2.26 30.41 -11.18
N ASN A 23 1.72 30.90 -12.31
CA ASN A 23 1.79 30.27 -13.65
C ASN A 23 1.17 28.86 -13.74
N ALA A 24 -0.07 28.69 -13.29
CA ALA A 24 -0.80 27.43 -13.41
C ALA A 24 -1.75 27.38 -14.62
N ASP A 25 -1.28 27.73 -15.81
CA ASP A 25 -2.10 27.60 -17.00
C ASP A 25 -2.14 26.15 -17.51
N SER A 26 -3.29 25.48 -17.38
CA SER A 26 -3.77 24.49 -18.37
C SER A 26 -2.92 23.22 -18.61
N VAL A 27 -2.21 22.64 -17.64
CA VAL A 27 -1.19 21.58 -17.89
C VAL A 27 -0.41 21.83 -19.18
N ARG A 28 0.41 22.86 -19.15
CA ARG A 28 1.66 22.86 -19.91
C ARG A 28 2.80 23.10 -18.93
N THR A 29 3.88 22.37 -19.19
CA THR A 29 5.20 22.52 -18.56
C THR A 29 5.65 23.98 -18.53
N TYR A 30 5.85 24.60 -17.36
CA TYR A 30 6.59 25.86 -17.23
C TYR A 30 7.32 26.05 -15.89
N GLN A 31 8.27 26.99 -15.96
CA GLN A 31 9.32 27.37 -15.00
C GLN A 31 8.79 28.09 -13.75
N TRP A 32 9.58 28.03 -12.68
CA TRP A 32 9.16 28.07 -11.28
C TRP A 32 9.74 29.26 -10.50
N ASN A 33 9.11 29.67 -9.38
CA ASN A 33 9.55 30.76 -8.50
C ASN A 33 9.54 30.46 -6.97
N THR A 34 10.23 29.40 -6.51
CA THR A 34 11.19 29.52 -5.40
C THR A 34 12.57 29.64 -6.05
N ARG A 35 13.47 30.48 -5.48
CA ARG A 35 14.73 30.95 -6.10
C ARG A 35 15.06 30.18 -7.37
N TYR A 36 14.61 30.74 -8.49
CA TYR A 36 14.54 30.17 -9.83
C TYR A 36 15.73 29.26 -10.21
N VAL A 37 16.92 29.53 -9.66
CA VAL A 37 18.16 28.78 -9.87
C VAL A 37 18.11 27.36 -9.28
N GLU A 38 17.74 27.17 -8.01
CA GLU A 38 17.86 25.88 -7.31
C GLU A 38 16.91 24.81 -7.89
N LEU A 39 15.62 25.13 -8.07
CA LEU A 39 14.69 24.17 -8.67
C LEU A 39 14.93 23.97 -10.18
N THR A 40 15.40 24.99 -10.90
CA THR A 40 15.79 24.83 -12.31
C THR A 40 16.95 23.85 -12.42
N ASP A 41 17.93 23.90 -11.54
CA ASP A 41 19.05 22.96 -11.55
C ASP A 41 18.60 21.53 -11.25
N HIS A 42 17.73 21.28 -10.26
CA HIS A 42 17.19 19.93 -10.00
C HIS A 42 16.31 19.41 -11.14
N VAL A 43 15.45 20.25 -11.74
CA VAL A 43 14.59 19.84 -12.86
C VAL A 43 15.39 19.67 -14.15
N LEU A 44 16.37 20.53 -14.41
CA LEU A 44 17.26 20.42 -15.55
C LEU A 44 18.20 19.23 -15.39
N ASP A 45 18.71 18.97 -14.19
CA ASP A 45 19.46 17.75 -13.84
C ASP A 45 18.58 16.51 -14.01
N PHE A 46 17.34 16.50 -13.52
CA PHE A 46 16.42 15.38 -13.73
C PHE A 46 16.05 15.19 -15.21
N LYS A 47 15.82 16.27 -15.96
CA LYS A 47 15.57 16.22 -17.42
C LYS A 47 16.82 15.77 -18.17
N LYS A 48 18.01 16.23 -17.79
CA LYS A 48 19.31 15.80 -18.34
C LYS A 48 19.55 14.33 -18.04
N LYS A 49 19.35 13.87 -16.80
CA LYS A 49 19.32 12.46 -16.40
C LYS A 49 18.34 11.70 -17.31
N CYS A 50 17.07 12.09 -17.37
CA CYS A 50 16.08 11.44 -18.25
C CYS A 50 16.47 11.43 -19.74
N ALA A 51 17.07 12.51 -20.25
CA ALA A 51 17.49 12.64 -21.65
C ALA A 51 18.73 11.80 -21.96
N ASN A 52 19.72 11.77 -21.07
CA ASN A 52 20.90 10.89 -21.14
C ASN A 52 20.45 9.42 -21.16
N ILE A 53 19.44 9.09 -20.36
CA ILE A 53 18.86 7.75 -20.29
C ILE A 53 18.11 7.43 -21.61
N ALA A 54 17.36 8.37 -22.17
CA ALA A 54 16.68 8.23 -23.45
C ALA A 54 17.67 8.02 -24.62
N ALA A 55 18.77 8.79 -24.63
CA ALA A 55 19.84 8.71 -25.62
C ALA A 55 20.57 7.36 -25.59
N GLY A 56 20.84 6.81 -24.39
CA GLY A 56 21.50 5.52 -24.23
C GLY A 56 20.64 4.28 -24.55
N LYS A 57 19.33 4.44 -24.78
CA LYS A 57 18.41 3.30 -25.00
C LYS A 57 17.41 3.45 -26.16
N ARG A 58 17.41 4.54 -26.93
CA ARG A 58 16.41 4.85 -27.98
C ARG A 58 14.95 4.78 -27.47
N ILE A 59 14.69 5.27 -26.26
CA ILE A 59 13.34 5.27 -25.64
C ILE A 59 12.80 6.70 -25.56
N VAL A 60 11.53 6.92 -25.92
CA VAL A 60 10.85 8.20 -25.72
C VAL A 60 10.28 8.27 -24.29
N VAL A 61 10.89 9.10 -23.44
CA VAL A 61 10.37 9.48 -22.12
C VAL A 61 9.89 10.92 -22.19
N LYS A 62 8.62 11.18 -21.86
CA LYS A 62 8.07 12.54 -21.77
C LYS A 62 7.64 12.81 -20.33
N PRO A 63 8.50 13.42 -19.49
CA PRO A 63 8.10 13.82 -18.15
C PRO A 63 7.10 14.99 -18.24
N ILE A 64 5.95 14.85 -17.59
CA ILE A 64 5.00 15.94 -17.36
C ILE A 64 5.08 16.27 -15.87
N LEU A 65 5.69 17.39 -15.53
CA LEU A 65 5.70 17.87 -14.15
C LEU A 65 4.36 18.56 -13.88
N VAL A 66 3.67 18.18 -12.81
CA VAL A 66 2.34 18.71 -12.45
C VAL A 66 2.40 19.15 -10.99
N PHE A 67 2.42 20.44 -10.74
CA PHE A 67 2.42 20.95 -9.37
C PHE A 67 1.01 20.84 -8.78
N ILE A 68 0.90 20.24 -7.60
CA ILE A 68 -0.38 20.02 -6.92
C ILE A 68 -0.18 20.45 -5.47
N VAL A 69 -0.85 21.52 -5.07
CA VAL A 69 -0.77 22.04 -3.70
C VAL A 69 -1.87 21.35 -2.88
N ALA A 70 -1.48 20.67 -1.80
CA ALA A 70 -2.43 20.17 -0.83
C ALA A 70 -2.88 21.35 0.04
N GLN A 71 -4.17 21.66 0.07
CA GLN A 71 -4.69 22.63 1.03
C GLN A 71 -4.72 21.95 2.41
N ALA A 72 -3.94 22.47 3.36
CA ALA A 72 -4.19 22.15 4.76
C ALA A 72 -5.62 22.61 5.09
N LYS A 73 -6.43 21.75 5.75
CA LYS A 73 -7.60 22.28 6.44
C LYS A 73 -7.06 23.23 7.50
N ASP A 74 -7.42 24.50 7.37
CA ASP A 74 -7.12 25.54 8.34
C ASP A 74 -7.42 25.03 9.76
N GLU A 75 -6.42 25.17 10.66
CA GLU A 75 -6.53 25.42 12.12
C GLU A 75 -5.46 24.80 13.06
N ILE A 76 -4.44 24.01 12.65
CA ILE A 76 -3.44 23.48 13.63
C ILE A 76 -1.98 23.49 13.17
N TYR A 77 -1.49 24.57 12.56
CA TYR A 77 -0.03 24.76 12.36
C TYR A 77 0.49 26.15 12.69
N GLU A 78 -0.28 26.98 13.38
CA GLU A 78 0.30 28.04 14.20
C GLU A 78 0.66 27.44 15.55
N GLN A 79 1.93 27.57 15.95
CA GLN A 79 2.54 27.08 17.20
C GLN A 79 3.13 25.66 17.19
N LYS A 80 4.26 25.47 16.48
CA LYS A 80 5.38 24.75 17.10
C LYS A 80 6.61 25.65 17.12
N LYS A 81 6.82 26.24 18.30
CA LYS A 81 7.96 27.07 18.67
C LYS A 81 9.28 26.34 18.45
N TYR A 82 10.23 27.08 17.91
CA TYR A 82 11.66 26.79 17.84
C TYR A 82 12.20 26.40 19.23
N TYR A 83 12.94 25.29 19.30
CA TYR A 83 13.91 25.07 20.36
C TYR A 83 15.30 25.22 19.75
N ASP A 84 16.01 26.22 20.25
CA ASP A 84 17.39 26.55 19.92
C ASP A 84 18.32 25.54 20.60
N TRP A 85 19.26 24.96 19.86
CA TRP A 85 20.41 24.23 20.40
C TRP A 85 21.64 24.65 19.61
N GLU A 86 22.55 25.34 20.30
CA GLU A 86 23.84 25.77 19.77
C GLU A 86 24.74 24.55 19.52
N GLY A 87 25.22 24.41 18.27
CA GLY A 87 26.35 23.56 17.90
C GLY A 87 26.02 22.39 16.96
N GLY A 88 26.27 22.61 15.65
CA GLY A 88 26.56 21.53 14.69
C GLY A 88 25.53 21.30 13.57
N VAL A 89 25.92 21.69 12.35
CA VAL A 89 25.42 21.27 11.01
C VAL A 89 23.91 21.03 10.86
N GLY A 90 23.19 22.08 10.43
CA GLY A 90 21.77 22.00 10.07
C GLY A 90 21.54 21.69 8.59
N ILE A 91 20.72 20.66 8.33
CA ILE A 91 20.08 20.43 7.03
C ILE A 91 18.94 21.44 6.89
N PHE A 92 18.99 22.26 5.84
CA PHE A 92 17.91 23.20 5.51
C PHE A 92 16.71 22.44 4.94
N PHE A 93 15.58 22.47 5.64
CA PHE A 93 14.28 22.17 5.05
C PHE A 93 13.68 23.49 4.54
N THR A 94 13.54 23.62 3.23
CA THR A 94 12.84 24.75 2.60
C THR A 94 11.33 24.61 2.80
N ASP A 95 10.67 25.74 2.98
CA ASP A 95 9.24 25.91 3.30
C ASP A 95 8.29 24.93 2.59
N LEU A 96 7.60 24.15 3.41
CA LEU A 96 6.72 23.01 3.08
C LEU A 96 5.31 23.39 2.57
N ASN A 97 5.12 24.54 1.91
CA ASN A 97 3.78 24.96 1.43
C ASN A 97 3.46 24.56 -0.02
N THR A 98 4.37 23.91 -0.75
CA THR A 98 4.15 23.45 -2.13
C THR A 98 4.58 21.98 -2.29
N CYS A 99 3.60 21.07 -2.39
CA CYS A 99 3.88 19.68 -2.74
C CYS A 99 4.21 19.55 -4.24
N CYS A 100 5.42 19.10 -4.57
CA CYS A 100 5.80 18.78 -5.94
C CYS A 100 5.32 17.39 -6.33
N PHE A 101 4.56 17.27 -7.42
CA PHE A 101 4.14 15.99 -8.00
C PHE A 101 4.67 15.81 -9.43
N LEU A 102 5.25 14.65 -9.72
CA LEU A 102 5.78 14.34 -11.04
C LEU A 102 4.94 13.25 -11.73
N LEU A 103 4.36 13.58 -12.89
CA LEU A 103 3.64 12.63 -13.75
C LEU A 103 4.49 12.23 -14.96
N THR A 104 5.12 11.06 -14.93
CA THR A 104 5.95 10.61 -16.07
C THR A 104 5.14 9.76 -17.04
N LEU A 105 5.15 10.11 -18.33
CA LEU A 105 4.60 9.28 -19.40
C LEU A 105 5.70 8.42 -20.04
N LEU A 106 5.45 7.12 -20.11
CA LEU A 106 6.34 6.15 -20.76
C LEU A 106 5.67 5.50 -21.96
N GLY A 107 6.30 5.58 -23.13
CA GLY A 107 5.84 4.91 -24.34
C GLY A 107 5.94 3.39 -24.27
N GLN A 108 6.93 2.85 -23.54
CA GLN A 108 7.17 1.42 -23.38
C GLN A 108 7.29 1.02 -21.91
N ASN A 109 6.90 -0.21 -21.59
CA ASN A 109 7.03 -0.76 -20.23
C ASN A 109 8.44 -1.31 -20.02
N ILE A 110 9.38 -0.42 -19.66
CA ILE A 110 10.78 -0.78 -19.47
C ILE A 110 11.10 -0.76 -17.97
N PRO A 111 11.22 -1.92 -17.30
CA PRO A 111 11.39 -1.99 -15.85
C PRO A 111 12.58 -1.18 -15.32
N ALA A 112 13.69 -1.16 -16.06
CA ALA A 112 14.89 -0.41 -15.68
C ALA A 112 14.65 1.11 -15.64
N VAL A 113 13.90 1.66 -16.59
CA VAL A 113 13.57 3.10 -16.63
C VAL A 113 12.60 3.45 -15.50
N ILE A 114 11.64 2.57 -15.19
CA ILE A 114 10.75 2.76 -14.05
C ILE A 114 11.54 2.74 -12.73
N GLY A 115 12.45 1.77 -12.56
CA GLY A 115 13.31 1.66 -11.39
C GLY A 115 14.13 2.92 -11.16
N MET A 116 14.75 3.43 -12.22
CA MET A 116 15.52 4.67 -12.25
C MET A 116 14.72 5.91 -11.85
N ILE A 117 13.54 6.14 -12.46
CA ILE A 117 12.66 7.26 -12.07
C ILE A 117 12.29 7.14 -10.59
N LYS A 118 12.06 5.92 -10.10
CA LYS A 118 11.74 5.67 -8.70
C LYS A 118 12.92 5.89 -7.76
N THR A 119 14.14 5.55 -8.16
CA THR A 119 15.34 5.88 -7.39
C THR A 119 15.49 7.40 -7.24
N ALA A 120 15.44 8.14 -8.36
CA ALA A 120 15.58 9.59 -8.34
C ALA A 120 14.50 10.25 -7.48
N CYS A 121 13.23 9.93 -7.72
CA CYS A 121 12.14 10.58 -7.00
C CYS A 121 12.02 10.12 -5.54
N ASP A 122 12.07 8.81 -5.26
CA ASP A 122 11.78 8.29 -3.92
C ASP A 122 13.01 8.33 -2.99
N GLN A 123 14.26 8.30 -3.50
CA GLN A 123 15.48 8.22 -2.68
C GLN A 123 16.41 9.43 -2.79
N GLU A 124 16.53 10.07 -3.96
CA GLU A 124 17.46 11.19 -4.17
C GLU A 124 16.80 12.52 -3.86
N GLU A 125 15.58 12.75 -4.36
CA GLU A 125 14.94 14.07 -4.36
C GLU A 125 13.74 14.18 -3.39
N GLY A 126 13.18 13.07 -2.91
CA GLY A 126 11.99 13.07 -2.04
C GLY A 126 10.71 13.57 -2.71
N ILE A 127 10.59 13.47 -4.04
CA ILE A 127 9.46 13.99 -4.83
C ILE A 127 8.40 12.92 -5.06
N ALA A 128 7.13 13.22 -4.74
CA ALA A 128 6.02 12.33 -5.06
C ALA A 128 5.87 12.16 -6.59
N CYS A 129 6.00 10.93 -7.11
CA CYS A 129 5.87 10.71 -8.57
C CYS A 129 4.97 9.55 -8.97
N GLN A 130 4.31 9.68 -10.13
CA GLN A 130 3.45 8.69 -10.76
C GLN A 130 3.87 8.46 -12.21
N VAL A 131 4.17 7.20 -12.53
CA VAL A 131 4.50 6.78 -13.89
C VAL A 131 3.26 6.18 -14.55
N VAL A 132 2.93 6.62 -15.76
CA VAL A 132 1.76 6.14 -16.55
C VAL A 132 2.22 5.74 -17.95
N ARG A 133 1.73 4.60 -18.45
CA ARG A 133 1.98 4.21 -19.84
C ARG A 133 1.21 5.14 -20.78
N THR A 134 1.84 5.58 -21.86
CA THR A 134 1.20 6.45 -22.86
C THR A 134 -0.11 5.83 -23.38
N GLU A 135 -0.12 4.53 -23.70
CA GLU A 135 -1.34 3.82 -24.11
C GLU A 135 -2.47 3.89 -23.07
N THR A 136 -2.14 3.79 -21.78
CA THR A 136 -3.12 3.88 -20.69
C THR A 136 -3.59 5.32 -20.51
N PHE A 137 -2.67 6.28 -20.62
CA PHE A 137 -2.97 7.70 -20.55
C PHE A 137 -3.95 8.11 -21.66
N MET A 138 -3.73 7.63 -22.89
CA MET A 138 -4.58 7.94 -24.05
C MET A 138 -5.98 7.31 -24.02
N LYS A 139 -6.26 6.41 -23.07
CA LYS A 139 -7.62 5.89 -22.79
C LYS A 139 -8.47 6.87 -21.97
N MET A 140 -7.86 7.91 -21.39
CA MET A 140 -8.62 8.98 -20.76
C MET A 140 -9.26 9.83 -21.84
N ARG A 141 -10.56 9.67 -22.05
CA ARG A 141 -11.37 10.43 -23.01
C ARG A 141 -12.77 10.64 -22.41
N GLY A 142 -13.46 11.67 -22.88
CA GLY A 142 -14.82 12.01 -22.44
C GLY A 142 -14.88 12.77 -21.11
N GLY A 143 -15.99 12.60 -20.39
CA GLY A 143 -16.22 13.24 -19.09
C GLY A 143 -15.30 12.69 -18.00
N GLY A 144 -14.64 13.59 -17.27
CA GLY A 144 -13.65 13.24 -16.24
C GLY A 144 -14.22 12.38 -15.11
N GLU A 145 -15.48 12.63 -14.73
CA GLU A 145 -16.16 11.94 -13.62
C GLU A 145 -16.42 10.45 -13.90
N ARG A 146 -16.78 10.11 -15.15
CA ARG A 146 -17.11 8.75 -15.57
C ARG A 146 -15.88 7.97 -16.05
N ASN A 147 -14.72 8.63 -16.20
CA ASN A 147 -13.52 7.97 -16.68
C ASN A 147 -12.81 7.20 -15.56
N THR A 148 -12.94 5.87 -15.58
CA THR A 148 -12.37 4.98 -14.55
C THR A 148 -10.84 5.03 -14.48
N VAL A 149 -10.15 5.28 -15.61
CA VAL A 149 -8.69 5.40 -15.64
C VAL A 149 -8.24 6.68 -14.94
N ALA A 150 -8.87 7.81 -15.25
CA ALA A 150 -8.59 9.09 -14.62
C ALA A 150 -8.88 9.03 -13.11
N ARG A 151 -10.03 8.50 -12.70
CA ARG A 151 -10.39 8.35 -11.28
C ARG A 151 -9.40 7.49 -10.49
N ASN A 152 -8.99 6.34 -11.05
CA ASN A 152 -7.98 5.48 -10.44
C ASN A 152 -6.60 6.15 -10.36
N LEU A 153 -6.29 7.04 -11.31
CA LEU A 153 -5.08 7.84 -11.27
C LEU A 153 -5.17 8.88 -10.15
N CYS A 154 -6.24 9.69 -10.09
CA CYS A 154 -6.47 10.70 -9.05
C CYS A 154 -6.38 10.11 -7.64
N MET A 155 -7.00 8.95 -7.39
CA MET A 155 -6.91 8.26 -6.10
C MET A 155 -5.45 7.97 -5.67
N LYS A 156 -4.57 7.65 -6.63
CA LYS A 156 -3.14 7.41 -6.38
C LYS A 156 -2.33 8.69 -6.24
N ILE A 157 -2.79 9.79 -6.85
CA ILE A 157 -2.19 11.11 -6.68
C ILE A 157 -2.50 11.61 -5.28
N ASN A 158 -3.79 11.64 -4.90
CA ASN A 158 -4.26 12.10 -3.59
C ASN A 158 -3.49 11.41 -2.46
N ALA A 159 -3.44 10.06 -2.50
CA ALA A 159 -2.76 9.26 -1.48
C ALA A 159 -1.26 9.55 -1.36
N LYS A 160 -0.58 9.94 -2.45
CA LYS A 160 0.86 10.30 -2.40
C LYS A 160 1.11 11.70 -1.88
N LEU A 161 0.10 12.56 -1.99
CA LEU A 161 0.12 13.91 -1.46
C LEU A 161 -0.41 13.95 -0.01
N GLY A 162 -0.59 12.79 0.62
CA GLY A 162 -1.04 12.68 2.01
C GLY A 162 -2.55 12.78 2.20
N GLY A 163 -3.32 12.96 1.12
CA GLY A 163 -4.78 13.04 1.19
C GLY A 163 -5.46 11.69 1.45
N ILE A 164 -6.71 11.77 1.91
CA ILE A 164 -7.55 10.63 2.25
C ILE A 164 -8.66 10.51 1.21
N ASN A 165 -8.78 9.34 0.57
CA ASN A 165 -9.80 9.12 -0.48
C ASN A 165 -11.16 8.75 0.10
N ASN A 166 -11.16 7.86 1.08
CA ASN A 166 -12.35 7.34 1.72
C ASN A 166 -11.96 6.75 3.09
N GLU A 167 -12.90 6.79 4.02
CA GLU A 167 -12.80 6.18 5.34
C GLU A 167 -13.98 5.22 5.53
N LEU A 168 -13.82 4.27 6.45
CA LEU A 168 -14.95 3.47 6.89
C LEU A 168 -15.90 4.37 7.69
N ALA A 169 -17.21 4.27 7.44
CA ALA A 169 -18.19 5.05 8.20
C ALA A 169 -18.08 4.68 9.69
N GLY A 170 -17.71 5.66 10.53
CA GLY A 170 -17.43 5.48 11.96
C GLY A 170 -18.64 5.17 12.87
N ASN A 171 -19.73 4.59 12.34
CA ASN A 171 -20.96 4.30 13.08
C ASN A 171 -21.60 3.03 12.46
N ARG A 172 -21.98 1.95 13.17
CA ARG A 172 -22.45 1.74 14.55
C ARG A 172 -22.04 0.34 15.07
N HIS A 173 -21.64 0.24 16.33
CA HIS A 173 -21.36 -0.96 17.16
C HIS A 173 -20.10 -1.81 16.90
N ASN A 174 -19.68 -2.04 15.65
CA ASN A 174 -18.72 -3.13 15.39
C ASN A 174 -17.28 -2.68 15.07
N TRP A 175 -17.11 -1.49 14.48
CA TRP A 175 -15.78 -0.96 14.13
C TRP A 175 -15.19 -0.04 15.21
N GLN A 176 -15.96 0.29 16.25
CA GLN A 176 -15.56 1.27 17.27
C GLN A 176 -14.28 0.85 18.00
N LYS A 177 -14.13 -0.44 18.32
CA LYS A 177 -12.93 -1.01 18.94
C LYS A 177 -11.65 -0.76 18.13
N PHE A 178 -11.77 -0.54 16.82
CA PHE A 178 -10.65 -0.39 15.89
C PHE A 178 -10.37 1.06 15.49
N THR A 179 -11.30 1.98 15.76
CA THR A 179 -11.19 3.42 15.45
C THR A 179 -11.44 4.32 16.65
N ASP A 180 -11.35 3.79 17.87
CA ASP A 180 -11.43 4.63 19.07
C ASP A 180 -10.14 5.44 19.21
N GLU A 181 -10.26 6.77 19.17
CA GLU A 181 -9.13 7.68 19.36
C GLU A 181 -8.59 7.64 20.80
N ARG A 182 -9.41 7.23 21.77
CA ARG A 182 -9.02 7.09 23.17
C ARG A 182 -8.32 5.78 23.45
N ASP A 183 -8.61 4.75 22.64
CA ASP A 183 -8.03 3.41 22.71
C ASP A 183 -7.42 3.00 21.34
N PRO A 184 -6.42 3.76 20.86
CA PRO A 184 -5.98 3.71 19.47
C PRO A 184 -5.31 2.38 19.09
N THR A 185 -5.65 1.90 17.89
CA THR A 185 -5.08 0.68 17.31
C THR A 185 -4.11 0.98 16.16
N LEU A 186 -2.92 0.40 16.20
CA LEU A 186 -1.94 0.39 15.10
C LEU A 186 -2.05 -0.91 14.29
N PHE A 187 -2.34 -0.80 12.99
CA PHE A 187 -2.40 -1.94 12.07
C PHE A 187 -1.09 -2.08 11.31
N ILE A 188 -0.43 -3.22 11.47
CA ILE A 188 0.84 -3.53 10.83
C ILE A 188 0.66 -4.66 9.80
N GLY A 189 1.20 -4.47 8.61
CA GLY A 189 1.31 -5.48 7.57
C GLY A 189 2.77 -5.81 7.30
N ILE A 190 3.09 -7.10 7.24
CA ILE A 190 4.45 -7.56 7.00
C ILE A 190 4.46 -8.55 5.83
N ASP A 191 5.33 -8.27 4.86
CA ASP A 191 5.58 -9.17 3.73
C ASP A 191 7.08 -9.39 3.55
N VAL A 192 7.45 -10.61 3.16
CA VAL A 192 8.79 -10.94 2.68
C VAL A 192 8.65 -11.55 1.30
N THR A 193 9.16 -10.85 0.29
CA THR A 193 9.13 -11.37 -1.07
C THR A 193 10.49 -11.94 -1.47
N HIS A 194 10.53 -13.24 -1.74
CA HIS A 194 11.70 -13.95 -2.28
C HIS A 194 11.90 -13.75 -3.79
N PRO A 195 13.13 -13.93 -4.30
CA PRO A 195 13.37 -13.99 -5.75
C PRO A 195 12.71 -15.23 -6.38
N PRO A 196 12.43 -15.22 -7.71
CA PRO A 196 11.85 -16.37 -8.39
C PRO A 196 12.74 -17.63 -8.30
N SER A 197 12.12 -18.81 -8.38
CA SER A 197 12.85 -20.07 -8.49
C SER A 197 13.80 -20.05 -9.69
N GLY A 198 15.07 -20.37 -9.47
CA GLY A 198 16.14 -20.29 -10.47
C GLY A 198 17.00 -19.02 -10.40
N ASP A 199 16.52 -17.97 -9.71
CA ASP A 199 17.35 -16.80 -9.39
C ASP A 199 18.16 -17.07 -8.12
N THR A 200 19.47 -17.24 -8.28
CA THR A 200 20.41 -17.57 -7.21
C THR A 200 21.08 -16.34 -6.59
N ALA A 201 21.01 -15.19 -7.25
CA ALA A 201 21.79 -14.00 -6.88
C ALA A 201 20.96 -12.92 -6.18
N SER A 202 19.67 -12.80 -6.51
CA SER A 202 18.84 -11.71 -5.98
C SER A 202 18.56 -11.88 -4.47
N PRO A 203 18.61 -10.78 -3.69
CA PRO A 203 18.28 -10.82 -2.26
C PRO A 203 16.76 -10.94 -2.04
N SER A 204 16.40 -11.27 -0.81
CA SER A 204 15.00 -11.16 -0.36
C SER A 204 14.74 -9.74 0.13
N VAL A 205 13.49 -9.30 0.00
CA VAL A 205 13.07 -7.97 0.46
C VAL A 205 11.95 -8.17 1.45
N ALA A 206 12.10 -7.54 2.61
CA ALA A 206 11.08 -7.45 3.64
C ALA A 206 10.51 -6.03 3.70
N ALA A 207 9.22 -5.93 3.99
CA ALA A 207 8.56 -4.66 4.25
C ALA A 207 7.66 -4.77 5.49
N VAL A 208 7.78 -3.79 6.39
CA VAL A 208 6.91 -3.60 7.55
C VAL A 208 6.17 -2.29 7.35
N VAL A 209 4.86 -2.38 7.17
CA VAL A 209 3.97 -1.25 6.91
C VAL A 209 3.05 -1.05 8.10
N GLY A 210 2.86 0.18 8.55
CA GLY A 210 1.99 0.50 9.68
C GLY A 210 1.04 1.65 9.34
N SER A 211 -0.18 1.60 9.85
CA SER A 211 -1.11 2.72 9.74
C SER A 211 -0.55 3.96 10.44
N LEU A 212 -0.92 5.14 9.94
CA LEU A 212 -0.49 6.43 10.47
C LEU A 212 -1.61 7.16 11.22
N ASN A 213 -2.87 6.81 10.96
CA ASN A 213 -4.02 7.47 11.53
C ASN A 213 -5.03 6.44 12.05
N ILE A 214 -5.94 6.89 12.90
CA ILE A 214 -6.96 6.08 13.56
C ILE A 214 -7.84 5.35 12.53
N ALA A 215 -8.23 6.03 11.46
CA ALA A 215 -9.05 5.45 10.39
C ALA A 215 -8.32 4.41 9.51
N ALA A 216 -7.02 4.16 9.75
CA ALA A 216 -6.19 3.22 9.01
C ALA A 216 -6.23 3.44 7.48
N THR A 217 -6.22 4.71 7.03
CA THR A 217 -6.26 5.10 5.62
C THR A 217 -4.92 5.57 5.07
N ARG A 218 -4.01 6.01 5.94
CA ARG A 218 -2.63 6.38 5.62
C ARG A 218 -1.67 5.39 6.23
N TYR A 219 -0.58 5.08 5.52
CA TYR A 219 0.41 4.08 5.94
C TYR A 219 1.84 4.54 5.63
N ALA A 220 2.78 4.19 6.50
CA ALA A 220 4.22 4.31 6.27
C ALA A 220 4.87 2.93 6.18
N ALA A 221 5.99 2.83 5.46
CA ALA A 221 6.67 1.57 5.18
C ALA A 221 8.16 1.66 5.54
N SER A 222 8.67 0.64 6.22
CA SER A 222 10.10 0.37 6.36
C SER A 222 10.44 -0.82 5.47
N ILE A 223 11.47 -0.67 4.65
CA ILE A 223 11.90 -1.67 3.69
C ILE A 223 13.30 -2.12 4.08
N LYS A 224 13.53 -3.43 4.13
CA LYS A 224 14.85 -4.00 4.36
C LYS A 224 15.20 -5.02 3.28
N ILE A 225 16.45 -4.97 2.85
CA ILE A 225 17.06 -5.98 1.98
C ILE A 225 17.77 -6.98 2.89
N GLN A 226 17.53 -8.26 2.65
CA GLN A 226 18.09 -9.33 3.47
C GLN A 226 18.58 -10.50 2.63
N HIS A 227 19.32 -11.39 3.29
CA HIS A 227 19.81 -12.62 2.68
C HIS A 227 18.67 -13.42 2.05
N ARG A 228 19.01 -14.15 0.99
CA ARG A 228 18.07 -14.94 0.21
C ARG A 228 17.32 -15.97 1.06
N ASN A 229 16.04 -16.16 0.77
CA ASN A 229 15.15 -17.18 1.36
C ASN A 229 15.08 -17.16 2.89
N LYS A 230 15.33 -16.00 3.51
CA LYS A 230 15.05 -15.80 4.92
C LYS A 230 13.66 -15.22 5.06
N GLU A 231 12.74 -15.95 5.69
CA GLU A 231 11.39 -15.45 6.02
C GLU A 231 11.40 -14.46 7.19
N LYS A 232 12.45 -14.49 8.01
CA LYS A 232 12.65 -13.63 9.17
C LYS A 232 13.11 -12.24 8.75
N VAL A 233 12.41 -11.20 9.18
CA VAL A 233 12.74 -9.80 8.81
C VAL A 233 13.98 -9.32 9.56
N ALA A 234 15.02 -8.93 8.84
CA ALA A 234 16.20 -8.33 9.45
C ALA A 234 15.89 -6.91 9.98
N TYR A 235 16.41 -6.57 11.17
CA TYR A 235 16.19 -5.25 11.83
C TYR A 235 14.72 -4.90 12.05
N VAL A 236 13.88 -5.90 12.33
CA VAL A 236 12.45 -5.67 12.50
C VAL A 236 12.12 -4.84 13.75
N VAL A 237 12.99 -4.86 14.78
CA VAL A 237 12.85 -4.01 15.97
C VAL A 237 12.79 -2.53 15.59
N ASP A 238 13.73 -2.05 14.76
CA ASP A 238 13.74 -0.65 14.30
C ASP A 238 12.51 -0.33 13.45
N ALA A 239 12.07 -1.29 12.63
CA ALA A 239 10.89 -1.12 11.80
C ALA A 239 9.60 -1.01 12.63
N PHE A 240 9.43 -1.84 13.66
CA PHE A 240 8.32 -1.75 14.62
C PHE A 240 8.36 -0.44 15.40
N ARG A 241 9.53 -0.07 15.93
CA ARG A 241 9.73 1.19 16.65
C ARG A 241 9.33 2.38 15.77
N ALA A 242 9.79 2.39 14.52
CA ALA A 242 9.43 3.45 13.56
C ALA A 242 7.91 3.52 13.35
N ARG A 243 7.20 2.40 13.23
CA ARG A 243 5.72 2.41 13.08
C ARG A 243 4.99 2.94 14.30
N ILE A 244 5.45 2.60 15.50
CA ILE A 244 4.85 3.10 16.75
C ILE A 244 5.07 4.62 16.87
N VAL A 245 6.29 5.09 16.61
CA VAL A 245 6.64 6.51 16.65
C VAL A 245 5.90 7.30 15.57
N ASP A 246 5.88 6.82 14.32
CA ASP A 246 5.16 7.46 13.22
C ASP A 246 3.67 7.61 13.55
N PHE A 247 3.05 6.60 14.16
CA PHE A 247 1.66 6.63 14.58
C PHE A 247 1.42 7.65 15.71
N GLU A 248 2.28 7.65 16.74
CA GLU A 248 2.19 8.61 17.85
C GLU A 248 2.35 10.05 17.37
N LEU A 249 3.29 10.30 16.47
CA LEU A 249 3.52 11.63 15.89
C LEU A 249 2.29 12.15 15.11
N GLN A 250 1.53 11.26 14.47
CA GLN A 250 0.39 11.63 13.63
C GLN A 250 -0.93 11.68 14.40
N THR A 251 -1.07 10.89 15.47
CA THR A 251 -2.32 10.79 16.25
C THR A 251 -2.24 11.51 17.61
N GLY A 252 -1.04 11.89 18.04
CA GLY A 252 -0.77 12.44 19.36
C GLY A 252 -0.82 11.42 20.51
N ARG A 253 -0.99 10.13 20.21
CA ARG A 253 -1.12 9.06 21.21
C ARG A 253 -0.37 7.79 20.79
N LYS A 254 0.27 7.13 21.75
CA LYS A 254 0.80 5.78 21.54
C LYS A 254 -0.37 4.79 21.34
N PRO A 255 -0.24 3.83 20.41
CA PRO A 255 -1.27 2.82 20.22
C PRO A 255 -1.40 1.95 21.47
N GLN A 256 -2.63 1.69 21.92
CA GLN A 256 -2.89 0.77 23.03
C GLN A 256 -2.94 -0.69 22.53
N HIS A 257 -3.26 -0.85 21.24
CA HIS A 257 -3.40 -2.14 20.58
C HIS A 257 -2.59 -2.17 19.30
N ILE A 258 -1.90 -3.30 19.04
CA ILE A 258 -1.14 -3.52 17.82
C ILE A 258 -1.62 -4.80 17.15
N VAL A 259 -2.13 -4.67 15.93
CA VAL A 259 -2.57 -5.81 15.12
C VAL A 259 -1.55 -6.06 14.02
N VAL A 260 -0.92 -7.23 14.03
CA VAL A 260 0.09 -7.65 13.05
C VAL A 260 -0.51 -8.68 12.09
N LEU A 261 -0.45 -8.36 10.81
CA LEU A 261 -0.92 -9.19 9.70
C LEU A 261 0.27 -9.57 8.81
N ARG A 262 0.72 -10.83 8.93
CA ARG A 262 1.93 -11.35 8.29
C ARG A 262 1.58 -12.20 7.06
N ASP A 263 2.05 -11.85 5.86
CA ASP A 263 1.86 -12.65 4.63
C ASP A 263 3.13 -13.36 4.18
N GLY A 264 3.01 -14.54 3.58
CA GLY A 264 4.12 -15.25 2.95
C GLY A 264 4.82 -16.28 3.83
N VAL A 265 4.31 -16.57 5.04
CA VAL A 265 4.87 -17.59 5.91
C VAL A 265 4.25 -18.97 5.59
N SER A 266 5.07 -20.02 5.63
CA SER A 266 4.61 -21.40 5.50
C SER A 266 4.12 -21.96 6.84
N ASP A 267 3.17 -22.91 6.81
CA ASP A 267 2.56 -23.49 8.03
C ASP A 267 3.61 -24.03 9.02
N THR A 268 4.69 -24.60 8.49
CA THR A 268 5.81 -25.15 9.27
C THR A 268 6.63 -24.09 10.01
N GLU A 269 6.56 -22.83 9.60
CA GLU A 269 7.36 -21.73 10.15
C GLU A 269 6.52 -20.76 11.00
N PHE A 270 5.20 -20.98 11.12
CA PHE A 270 4.27 -20.07 11.79
C PHE A 270 4.73 -19.69 13.20
N LEU A 271 4.98 -20.69 14.05
CA LEU A 271 5.31 -20.45 15.45
C LEU A 271 6.68 -19.79 15.61
N ASP A 272 7.68 -20.24 14.85
CA ASP A 272 9.04 -19.71 14.93
C ASP A 272 9.10 -18.24 14.48
N VAL A 273 8.44 -17.91 13.36
CA VAL A 273 8.38 -16.53 12.87
C VAL A 273 7.60 -15.64 13.83
N MET A 274 6.44 -16.11 14.30
CA MET A 274 5.63 -15.34 15.25
C MET A 274 6.38 -15.08 16.56
N ASN A 275 6.97 -16.10 17.19
CA ASN A 275 7.65 -15.96 18.49
C ASN A 275 8.77 -14.91 18.42
N GLU A 276 9.55 -14.95 17.35
CA GLU A 276 10.66 -14.03 17.14
C GLU A 276 10.16 -12.61 16.81
N GLU A 277 9.21 -12.44 15.89
CA GLU A 277 8.64 -11.13 15.55
C GLU A 277 7.91 -10.48 16.74
N LEU A 278 7.19 -11.26 17.55
CA LEU A 278 6.56 -10.78 18.78
C LEU A 278 7.59 -10.35 19.83
N LEU A 279 8.68 -11.11 20.00
CA LEU A 279 9.77 -10.73 20.89
C LEU A 279 10.36 -9.38 20.47
N TYR A 280 10.60 -9.20 19.18
CA TYR A 280 11.14 -7.96 18.63
C TYR A 280 10.16 -6.77 18.74
N LEU A 281 8.87 -7.00 18.55
CA LEU A 281 7.84 -5.97 18.78
C LEU A 281 7.79 -5.54 20.24
N LYS A 282 7.83 -6.50 21.18
CA LYS A 282 7.89 -6.23 22.62
C LYS A 282 9.15 -5.45 23.00
N SER A 283 10.29 -5.82 22.42
CA SER A 283 11.56 -5.09 22.59
C SER A 283 11.46 -3.65 22.06
N ALA A 284 10.86 -3.45 20.88
CA ALA A 284 10.65 -2.12 20.30
C ALA A 284 9.75 -1.24 21.18
N ALA A 285 8.67 -1.79 21.74
CA ALA A 285 7.80 -1.08 22.68
C ALA A 285 8.55 -0.70 23.96
N HIS A 286 9.31 -1.64 24.54
CA HIS A 286 10.09 -1.42 25.75
C HIS A 286 11.19 -0.35 25.59
N GLN A 287 11.83 -0.29 24.40
CA GLN A 287 12.80 0.76 24.07
C GLN A 287 12.18 2.16 24.00
N LEU A 288 10.88 2.28 23.73
CA LEU A 288 10.19 3.57 23.69
C LEU A 288 9.77 4.05 25.08
N ALA A 289 9.36 3.12 25.95
CA ALA A 289 9.11 3.37 27.37
C ALA A 289 9.05 2.02 28.11
N HIS A 290 9.71 1.93 29.26
CA HIS A 290 9.85 0.68 30.02
C HIS A 290 8.48 0.07 30.44
N ASP A 291 7.51 0.93 30.74
CA ASP A 291 6.15 0.59 31.17
C ASP A 291 5.14 0.44 30.00
N TYR A 292 5.53 0.81 28.77
CA TYR A 292 4.64 0.74 27.62
C TYR A 292 4.46 -0.71 27.13
N LYS A 293 3.26 -1.25 27.38
CA LYS A 293 2.89 -2.63 27.10
C LYS A 293 1.55 -2.68 26.35
N PRO A 294 1.53 -2.36 25.04
CA PRO A 294 0.31 -2.46 24.25
C PRO A 294 -0.11 -3.93 24.14
N THR A 295 -1.41 -4.19 24.01
CA THR A 295 -1.84 -5.53 23.62
C THR A 295 -1.46 -5.79 22.16
N VAL A 296 -1.19 -7.05 21.85
CA VAL A 296 -0.81 -7.50 20.51
C VAL A 296 -1.70 -8.64 20.06
N SER A 297 -2.15 -8.54 18.82
CA SER A 297 -2.93 -9.54 18.11
C SER A 297 -2.20 -9.84 16.79
N TYR A 298 -1.86 -11.11 16.54
CA TYR A 298 -0.99 -11.54 15.44
C TYR A 298 -1.66 -12.65 14.64
N ALA A 299 -1.81 -12.42 13.33
CA ALA A 299 -2.33 -13.41 12.40
C ALA A 299 -1.45 -13.54 11.15
N VAL A 300 -1.26 -14.79 10.70
CA VAL A 300 -0.68 -15.08 9.40
C VAL A 300 -1.79 -15.12 8.36
N ILE A 301 -1.55 -14.52 7.19
CA ILE A 301 -2.46 -14.51 6.05
C ILE A 301 -1.82 -15.28 4.91
N GLN A 302 -2.55 -16.23 4.34
CA GLN A 302 -2.13 -17.01 3.19
C GLN A 302 -3.15 -16.89 2.07
N LYS A 303 -2.71 -16.33 0.93
CA LYS A 303 -3.56 -16.22 -0.29
C LYS A 303 -3.36 -17.35 -1.28
N ARG A 304 -2.22 -18.04 -1.18
CA ARG A 304 -1.76 -19.01 -2.18
C ARG A 304 -1.95 -20.44 -1.69
N HIS A 305 -3.21 -20.86 -1.52
CA HIS A 305 -3.57 -22.22 -1.12
C HIS A 305 -4.52 -22.88 -2.16
N HIS A 306 -4.93 -24.11 -1.88
CA HIS A 306 -5.72 -24.95 -2.79
C HIS A 306 -7.25 -24.87 -2.57
N SER A 307 -7.71 -24.38 -1.42
CA SER A 307 -9.14 -24.24 -1.05
C SER A 307 -9.89 -23.21 -1.90
N ARG A 308 -11.09 -23.54 -2.39
CA ARG A 308 -11.96 -22.71 -3.21
C ARG A 308 -13.41 -22.85 -2.73
N PHE A 309 -14.18 -21.77 -2.83
CA PHE A 309 -15.59 -21.74 -2.44
C PHE A 309 -16.44 -21.25 -3.61
N MET A 310 -17.58 -21.90 -3.83
CA MET A 310 -18.54 -21.57 -4.89
C MET A 310 -19.95 -21.56 -4.34
N SER A 311 -20.80 -20.71 -4.91
CA SER A 311 -22.25 -20.78 -4.74
C SER A 311 -22.83 -21.72 -5.79
N GLU A 312 -23.52 -22.76 -5.34
CA GLU A 312 -24.31 -23.64 -6.20
C GLU A 312 -25.65 -22.96 -6.51
N ASN A 313 -26.01 -22.93 -7.78
CA ASN A 313 -27.29 -22.41 -8.24
C ASN A 313 -28.09 -23.49 -8.99
N ASP A 314 -29.42 -23.42 -8.90
CA ASP A 314 -30.30 -24.29 -9.68
C ASP A 314 -30.26 -23.92 -11.18
N ARG A 315 -30.95 -24.72 -12.01
CA ARG A 315 -31.04 -24.47 -13.47
C ARG A 315 -31.65 -23.11 -13.82
N ALA A 316 -32.46 -22.53 -12.93
CA ALA A 316 -33.07 -21.21 -13.08
C ALA A 316 -32.16 -20.07 -12.54
N GLY A 317 -30.98 -20.40 -11.99
CA GLY A 317 -30.01 -19.45 -11.46
C GLY A 317 -30.28 -18.99 -10.03
N ARG A 318 -31.18 -19.66 -9.29
CA ARG A 318 -31.45 -19.37 -7.88
C ARG A 318 -30.44 -20.08 -6.99
N PHE A 319 -30.05 -19.43 -5.90
CA PHE A 319 -29.13 -19.99 -4.90
C PHE A 319 -29.67 -21.28 -4.28
N VAL A 320 -28.82 -22.30 -4.18
CA VAL A 320 -29.12 -23.60 -3.56
C VAL A 320 -28.27 -23.81 -2.31
N SER A 321 -26.94 -23.77 -2.46
CA SER A 321 -26.02 -24.07 -1.36
C SER A 321 -24.64 -23.45 -1.58
N TYR A 322 -23.79 -23.50 -0.55
CA TYR A 322 -22.36 -23.22 -0.67
C TYR A 322 -21.56 -24.52 -0.71
N LYS A 323 -20.53 -24.56 -1.57
CA LYS A 323 -19.63 -25.71 -1.69
C LYS A 323 -18.16 -25.33 -1.56
N ALA A 324 -17.40 -26.18 -0.87
CA ALA A 324 -15.95 -26.08 -0.71
C ALA A 324 -15.23 -27.15 -1.55
N PHE A 325 -14.17 -26.76 -2.25
CA PHE A 325 -13.40 -27.61 -3.15
C PHE A 325 -11.90 -27.36 -3.07
N CYS A 326 -11.10 -28.38 -3.39
CA CYS A 326 -9.68 -28.22 -3.68
C CYS A 326 -9.45 -27.84 -5.16
N ARG A 327 -8.36 -27.12 -5.47
CA ARG A 327 -8.02 -26.62 -6.82
C ARG A 327 -8.15 -27.67 -7.93
N ARG A 328 -7.79 -28.93 -7.68
CA ARG A 328 -7.87 -30.02 -8.67
C ARG A 328 -9.32 -30.40 -9.00
N GLN A 329 -10.24 -30.28 -8.04
CA GLN A 329 -11.65 -30.61 -8.21
C GLN A 329 -12.41 -29.54 -9.02
N VAL A 330 -11.98 -28.28 -8.97
CA VAL A 330 -12.63 -27.17 -9.71
C VAL A 330 -12.68 -27.41 -11.22
N LYS A 331 -11.67 -28.05 -11.81
CA LYS A 331 -11.64 -28.35 -13.26
C LYS A 331 -12.63 -29.46 -13.66
N ARG A 332 -12.85 -30.43 -12.78
CA ARG A 332 -13.86 -31.49 -13.00
C ARG A 332 -15.26 -30.93 -12.79
N PHE A 333 -15.44 -30.12 -11.76
CA PHE A 333 -16.70 -29.47 -11.42
C PHE A 333 -17.26 -28.62 -12.58
N HIS A 334 -16.47 -27.72 -13.17
CA HIS A 334 -16.92 -26.91 -14.32
C HIS A 334 -17.29 -27.72 -15.57
N LYS A 335 -16.94 -29.02 -15.63
CA LYS A 335 -17.30 -29.89 -16.76
C LYS A 335 -18.66 -30.58 -16.55
N ASP A 336 -19.08 -30.74 -15.29
CA ASP A 336 -20.26 -31.52 -14.90
C ASP A 336 -21.42 -30.65 -14.39
N THR A 337 -21.21 -29.37 -14.04
CA THR A 337 -22.28 -28.45 -13.62
C THR A 337 -22.80 -27.53 -14.72
N SER A 338 -24.07 -27.12 -14.57
CA SER A 338 -24.68 -26.07 -15.40
C SER A 338 -23.88 -24.78 -15.30
N ASN A 339 -23.86 -24.02 -16.39
CA ASN A 339 -23.16 -22.74 -16.61
C ASN A 339 -23.48 -21.60 -15.59
N ASN A 340 -24.22 -21.88 -14.51
CA ASN A 340 -24.77 -20.94 -13.55
C ASN A 340 -24.00 -20.85 -12.22
N ASP A 341 -23.04 -21.74 -11.94
CA ASP A 341 -22.28 -21.68 -10.67
C ASP A 341 -21.37 -20.44 -10.63
N LYS A 342 -21.38 -19.76 -9.49
CA LYS A 342 -20.73 -18.45 -9.33
C LYS A 342 -19.77 -18.46 -8.15
N ASN A 343 -18.81 -17.54 -8.19
CA ASN A 343 -18.01 -17.21 -7.01
C ASN A 343 -18.93 -16.86 -5.83
N VAL A 344 -18.51 -17.22 -4.62
CA VAL A 344 -19.17 -16.74 -3.41
C VAL A 344 -19.12 -15.20 -3.33
N PRO A 345 -20.13 -14.56 -2.70
CA PRO A 345 -20.16 -13.12 -2.58
C PRO A 345 -18.97 -12.59 -1.75
N PRO A 346 -18.48 -11.36 -2.02
CA PRO A 346 -17.50 -10.71 -1.17
C PRO A 346 -18.01 -10.61 0.28
N GLY A 347 -17.14 -10.89 1.25
CA GLY A 347 -17.49 -10.95 2.67
C GLY A 347 -17.86 -12.35 3.17
N THR A 348 -17.89 -13.36 2.30
CA THR A 348 -18.10 -14.75 2.74
C THR A 348 -16.97 -15.18 3.66
N VAL A 349 -17.32 -15.59 4.88
CA VAL A 349 -16.43 -16.18 5.88
C VAL A 349 -16.70 -17.68 6.00
N VAL A 350 -15.64 -18.47 6.14
CA VAL A 350 -15.72 -19.91 6.44
C VAL A 350 -14.75 -20.21 7.58
N ASP A 351 -15.29 -20.43 8.77
CA ASP A 351 -14.54 -20.68 10.02
C ASP A 351 -14.85 -22.05 10.63
N ARG A 352 -15.64 -22.89 9.94
CA ARG A 352 -16.05 -24.24 10.37
C ARG A 352 -15.82 -25.27 9.29
N ALA A 353 -15.75 -26.54 9.71
CA ALA A 353 -15.66 -27.76 8.91
C ALA A 353 -14.39 -27.95 8.05
N VAL A 354 -13.86 -26.90 7.44
CA VAL A 354 -12.65 -26.92 6.59
C VAL A 354 -11.46 -26.19 7.22
N THR A 355 -11.64 -25.71 8.44
CA THR A 355 -10.64 -25.07 9.30
C THR A 355 -10.07 -26.08 10.29
N SER A 356 -9.01 -25.69 10.98
CA SER A 356 -8.36 -26.52 11.99
C SER A 356 -9.27 -26.76 13.20
N CYS A 357 -9.16 -27.94 13.80
CA CYS A 357 -9.85 -28.25 15.05
C CYS A 357 -9.12 -27.70 16.30
N SER A 358 -7.85 -27.31 16.15
CA SER A 358 -6.96 -26.99 17.28
C SER A 358 -6.44 -25.55 17.27
N THR A 359 -6.57 -24.84 16.16
CA THR A 359 -6.08 -23.46 16.01
C THR A 359 -7.23 -22.58 15.58
N PHE A 360 -7.19 -21.31 15.96
CA PHE A 360 -8.18 -20.36 15.47
C PHE A 360 -7.78 -19.87 14.07
N ASP A 361 -8.40 -20.45 13.04
CA ASP A 361 -8.26 -20.04 11.65
C ASP A 361 -9.61 -19.84 10.95
N PHE A 362 -9.62 -19.01 9.91
CA PHE A 362 -10.80 -18.76 9.09
C PHE A 362 -10.42 -18.36 7.67
N TYR A 363 -11.30 -18.64 6.72
CA TYR A 363 -11.20 -18.12 5.36
C TYR A 363 -12.11 -16.91 5.19
N LEU A 364 -11.63 -15.90 4.47
CA LEU A 364 -12.42 -14.74 4.08
C LEU A 364 -12.27 -14.49 2.57
N CYS A 365 -13.38 -14.58 1.84
CA CYS A 365 -13.46 -14.15 0.45
C CYS A 365 -13.86 -12.67 0.39
N SER A 366 -12.91 -11.77 0.59
CA SER A 366 -13.21 -10.33 0.75
C SER A 366 -13.50 -9.57 -0.55
N HIS A 367 -13.31 -10.16 -1.73
CA HIS A 367 -13.30 -9.43 -3.01
C HIS A 367 -14.24 -10.07 -4.05
N TYR A 368 -14.62 -9.25 -5.03
CA TYR A 368 -15.40 -9.73 -6.18
C TYR A 368 -14.49 -10.44 -7.19
N GLY A 369 -14.73 -11.73 -7.43
CA GLY A 369 -14.05 -12.53 -8.44
C GLY A 369 -14.54 -12.23 -9.85
N ALA A 370 -13.97 -11.20 -10.48
CA ALA A 370 -14.38 -10.78 -11.83
C ALA A 370 -14.03 -11.79 -12.94
N LEU A 371 -12.97 -12.59 -12.75
CA LEU A 371 -12.52 -13.58 -13.71
C LEU A 371 -12.03 -14.84 -12.99
N GLY A 372 -12.53 -16.00 -13.45
CA GLY A 372 -12.19 -17.31 -12.87
C GLY A 372 -12.70 -17.48 -11.44
N THR A 373 -12.16 -18.48 -10.75
CA THR A 373 -12.53 -18.79 -9.37
C THR A 373 -11.74 -17.96 -8.37
N SER A 374 -12.45 -17.30 -7.46
CA SER A 374 -11.89 -16.49 -6.37
C SER A 374 -11.01 -17.33 -5.46
N LYS A 375 -9.94 -16.71 -4.98
CA LYS A 375 -9.10 -17.28 -3.93
C LYS A 375 -9.41 -16.54 -2.64
N PRO A 376 -10.15 -17.16 -1.70
CA PRO A 376 -10.32 -16.57 -0.36
C PRO A 376 -8.93 -16.44 0.28
N ALA A 377 -8.75 -15.50 1.20
CA ALA A 377 -7.55 -15.46 2.03
C ALA A 377 -7.78 -16.31 3.28
N HIS A 378 -6.80 -17.11 3.68
CA HIS A 378 -6.82 -17.92 4.89
C HIS A 378 -6.05 -17.18 5.98
N TYR A 379 -6.69 -16.99 7.13
CA TYR A 379 -6.16 -16.29 8.29
C TYR A 379 -5.98 -17.31 9.39
N THR A 380 -4.79 -17.37 9.98
CA THR A 380 -4.51 -18.18 11.18
C THR A 380 -4.06 -17.24 12.28
N VAL A 381 -4.86 -17.13 13.33
CA VAL A 381 -4.55 -16.32 14.52
C VAL A 381 -3.61 -17.13 15.42
N LEU A 382 -2.39 -16.62 15.61
CA LEU A 382 -1.35 -17.35 16.33
C LEU A 382 -1.13 -16.80 17.75
N TYR A 383 -1.40 -15.52 17.98
CA TYR A 383 -1.28 -14.89 19.29
C TYR A 383 -2.29 -13.76 19.42
N ASP A 384 -2.97 -13.68 20.56
CA ASP A 384 -3.91 -12.60 20.81
C ASP A 384 -4.02 -12.26 22.31
N SER A 385 -3.30 -11.22 22.71
CA SER A 385 -3.38 -10.67 24.07
C SER A 385 -4.45 -9.58 24.21
N TRP A 386 -5.04 -9.13 23.09
CA TRP A 386 -6.19 -8.22 23.10
C TRP A 386 -7.51 -8.96 23.34
N GLN A 387 -7.52 -10.28 23.15
CA GLN A 387 -8.68 -11.16 23.36
C GLN A 387 -9.84 -10.78 22.44
N LEU A 388 -9.54 -10.65 21.14
CA LEU A 388 -10.57 -10.42 20.14
C LEU A 388 -11.42 -11.69 19.95
N THR A 389 -12.73 -11.51 19.83
CA THR A 389 -13.64 -12.60 19.45
C THR A 389 -13.44 -13.00 17.99
N ALA A 390 -13.98 -14.16 17.60
CA ALA A 390 -13.92 -14.59 16.20
C ALA A 390 -14.58 -13.58 15.25
N ASP A 391 -15.75 -13.06 15.64
CA ASP A 391 -16.47 -12.04 14.88
C ASP A 391 -15.65 -10.74 14.76
N GLU A 392 -14.99 -10.31 15.83
CA GLU A 392 -14.12 -9.13 15.81
C GLU A 392 -12.93 -9.30 14.85
N TRP A 393 -12.25 -10.45 14.86
CA TRP A 393 -11.17 -10.75 13.93
C TRP A 393 -11.62 -10.77 12.46
N GLN A 394 -12.77 -11.39 12.19
CA GLN A 394 -13.33 -11.52 10.85
C GLN A 394 -13.77 -10.14 10.31
N GLN A 395 -14.41 -9.33 11.16
CA GLN A 395 -14.80 -7.96 10.84
C GLN A 395 -13.58 -7.05 10.63
N LEU A 396 -12.56 -7.14 11.49
CA LEU A 396 -11.26 -6.47 11.35
C LEU A 396 -10.66 -6.73 9.97
N ALA A 397 -10.48 -8.01 9.63
CA ALA A 397 -9.88 -8.42 8.38
C ALA A 397 -10.67 -7.90 7.18
N TYR A 398 -12.01 -7.94 7.25
CA TYR A 398 -12.85 -7.50 6.15
C TYR A 398 -12.89 -5.98 5.97
N ALA A 399 -12.95 -5.20 7.04
CA ALA A 399 -12.97 -3.75 6.90
C ALA A 399 -11.61 -3.19 6.45
N LEU A 400 -10.50 -3.77 6.89
CA LEU A 400 -9.17 -3.43 6.34
C LEU A 400 -9.06 -3.73 4.83
N CYS A 401 -9.88 -4.61 4.26
CA CYS A 401 -9.95 -4.81 2.81
C CYS A 401 -10.62 -3.66 2.04
N HIS A 402 -11.30 -2.73 2.72
CA HIS A 402 -12.03 -1.61 2.12
C HIS A 402 -11.29 -0.27 2.18
N VAL A 403 -10.22 -0.17 2.97
CA VAL A 403 -9.40 1.05 3.13
C VAL A 403 -8.19 1.11 2.18
N TYR A 404 -8.18 0.27 1.15
CA TYR A 404 -7.12 0.28 0.14
C TYR A 404 -7.31 1.43 -0.87
N VAL A 405 -6.44 2.43 -0.80
CA VAL A 405 -6.62 3.75 -1.44
C VAL A 405 -6.56 3.75 -2.97
N ARG A 406 -6.14 2.66 -3.62
CA ARG A 406 -5.92 2.66 -5.08
C ARG A 406 -7.15 2.26 -5.89
N CYS A 407 -8.24 1.83 -5.24
CA CYS A 407 -9.50 1.49 -5.90
C CYS A 407 -10.69 1.65 -4.96
N ASN A 408 -11.87 1.92 -5.51
CA ASN A 408 -13.14 1.96 -4.77
C ASN A 408 -13.82 0.57 -4.68
N LYS A 409 -13.02 -0.48 -4.46
CA LYS A 409 -13.51 -1.86 -4.38
C LYS A 409 -12.80 -2.55 -3.24
N SER A 410 -13.50 -3.46 -2.56
CA SER A 410 -12.85 -4.34 -1.59
C SER A 410 -11.80 -5.20 -2.29
N VAL A 411 -10.64 -5.30 -1.65
CA VAL A 411 -9.50 -6.07 -2.15
C VAL A 411 -9.38 -7.41 -1.43
N SER A 412 -8.57 -8.32 -1.98
CA SER A 412 -8.47 -9.73 -1.55
C SER A 412 -7.62 -9.99 -0.31
N LEU A 413 -7.01 -8.96 0.27
CA LEU A 413 -6.15 -8.98 1.45
C LEU A 413 -6.35 -7.65 2.17
N PRO A 414 -6.05 -7.55 3.46
CA PRO A 414 -6.09 -6.30 4.20
C PRO A 414 -5.14 -5.27 3.58
N ALA A 415 -5.54 -4.01 3.57
CA ALA A 415 -4.74 -2.88 3.07
C ALA A 415 -3.28 -2.87 3.57
N PRO A 416 -2.96 -3.03 4.88
CA PRO A 416 -1.58 -3.04 5.35
C PRO A 416 -0.71 -4.10 4.66
N VAL A 417 -1.23 -5.30 4.46
CA VAL A 417 -0.54 -6.40 3.77
C VAL A 417 -0.35 -6.11 2.29
N PHE A 418 -1.38 -5.58 1.63
CA PHE A 418 -1.25 -5.13 0.24
C PHE A 418 -0.20 -4.03 0.06
N TYR A 419 -0.08 -3.12 1.02
CA TYR A 419 0.96 -2.09 1.00
C TYR A 419 2.35 -2.67 1.24
N ALA A 420 2.48 -3.68 2.11
CA ALA A 420 3.75 -4.39 2.29
C ALA A 420 4.22 -5.05 0.98
N HIS A 421 3.32 -5.74 0.27
CA HIS A 421 3.61 -6.24 -1.09
C HIS A 421 4.07 -5.14 -2.05
N LEU A 422 3.38 -3.99 -2.06
CA LEU A 422 3.72 -2.88 -2.95
C LEU A 422 5.06 -2.23 -2.59
N ALA A 423 5.42 -2.22 -1.31
CA ALA A 423 6.70 -1.74 -0.80
C ALA A 423 7.84 -2.70 -1.22
N CYS A 424 7.66 -4.00 -1.04
CA CYS A 424 8.59 -5.02 -1.53
C CYS A 424 8.79 -4.93 -3.06
N ASP A 425 7.70 -4.82 -3.81
CA ASP A 425 7.73 -4.65 -5.27
C ASP A 425 8.46 -3.37 -5.70
N ARG A 426 8.29 -2.27 -4.95
CA ARG A 426 9.01 -1.01 -5.22
C ARG A 426 10.50 -1.20 -5.02
N ALA A 427 10.90 -1.78 -3.89
CA ALA A 427 12.31 -2.00 -3.57
C ALA A 427 12.99 -2.89 -4.60
N LYS A 428 12.34 -3.98 -5.04
CA LYS A 428 12.85 -4.86 -6.08
C LYS A 428 13.09 -4.14 -7.40
N ARG A 429 12.21 -3.20 -7.79
CA ARG A 429 12.39 -2.40 -9.01
C ARG A 429 13.61 -1.47 -8.90
N ILE A 430 13.77 -0.82 -7.75
CA ILE A 430 14.94 0.05 -7.48
C ILE A 430 16.22 -0.79 -7.49
N LEU A 431 16.21 -1.95 -6.83
CA LEU A 431 17.36 -2.86 -6.80
C LEU A 431 17.76 -3.34 -8.19
N ARG A 432 16.81 -3.83 -8.99
CA ARG A 432 17.07 -4.27 -10.37
C ARG A 432 17.73 -3.18 -11.20
N TYR A 433 17.31 -1.93 -11.03
CA TYR A 433 17.96 -0.80 -11.70
C TYR A 433 19.41 -0.63 -11.22
N ARG A 434 19.65 -0.59 -9.89
CA ARG A 434 21.00 -0.44 -9.34
C ARG A 434 21.93 -1.57 -9.78
N TYR A 435 21.51 -2.82 -9.69
CA TYR A 435 22.31 -3.96 -10.17
C TYR A 435 22.65 -3.86 -11.67
N ALA A 436 21.69 -3.44 -12.50
CA ALA A 436 21.91 -3.25 -13.94
C ALA A 436 22.88 -2.10 -14.27
N CYS A 437 23.02 -1.11 -13.37
CA CYS A 437 24.04 -0.07 -13.49
C CYS A 437 25.43 -0.58 -13.08
N PHE A 438 25.52 -1.38 -12.00
CA PHE A 438 26.79 -1.93 -11.53
C PHE A 438 27.44 -2.94 -12.47
N HIS A 439 26.66 -3.71 -13.26
CA HIS A 439 27.20 -4.70 -14.22
C HIS A 439 27.41 -4.12 -15.63
N LYS A 440 27.31 -2.81 -15.80
CA LYS A 440 27.58 -2.08 -17.05
C LYS A 440 28.86 -1.24 -16.99
N ILE A 441 29.55 -1.26 -15.85
CA ILE A 441 30.94 -0.81 -15.65
C ILE A 441 31.77 -2.08 -15.66
#